data_AF-A0A969ZNA6-F1
#
_entry.id   AF-A0A969ZNA6-F1
#
_cell.length_a   1.000
_cell.length_b   1.000
_cell.length_c   1.000
_cell.angle_alpha   90.00
_cell.angle_beta   90.00
_cell.angle_gamma   90.00
#
_symmetry.space_group_name_H-M   'P 1'
#
loop_
_entity.id
_entity.type
_entity.pdbx_description
1 polymer ?
#
loop_
_entity_poly.entity_id
_entity_poly.type
_entity_poly.pdbx_seq_one_letter_code
_entity_poly.pdbx_strand_id
1 'polypeptide(L)'
;MKKTPLENWIINKTKIHGNRLSLEEYQLNKIKETIQYVKENSSFYREKFKDIAIEDINTIKDIQELPFTTSEDIGKNPYKFLCISQKEIKRIVTLNTSGTTGKEKRIFFSSEDIDSIIDFFQYGMKSLVRSDDRLLVLLPGDTFGSIGDLLEKAVKDCTKLCVVMGVLNDVEEVTKTIIQ
;
A
#
# COMPACT_ATOMS: atom_id res chain seq x y z
N MET A 1 23.25 15.46 7.12
CA MET A 1 22.01 15.33 6.33
C MET A 1 20.82 15.38 7.28
N LYS A 2 19.74 16.10 6.96
CA LYS A 2 18.55 16.15 7.82
C LYS A 2 17.83 14.81 7.72
N LYS A 3 17.64 14.13 8.86
CA LYS A 3 16.94 12.84 8.91
C LYS A 3 15.47 13.04 8.56
N THR A 4 14.95 12.21 7.66
CA THR A 4 13.51 12.25 7.32
C THR A 4 12.69 11.54 8.41
N PRO A 5 11.39 11.86 8.57
CA PRO A 5 10.50 11.10 9.46
C PRO A 5 10.49 9.59 9.15
N LEU A 6 10.78 9.20 7.90
CA LEU A 6 10.83 7.81 7.47
C LEU A 6 11.99 7.03 8.10
N GLU A 7 13.11 7.66 8.45
CA GLU A 7 14.24 6.96 9.08
C GLU A 7 13.82 6.32 10.41
N ASN A 8 13.13 7.08 11.27
CA ASN A 8 12.64 6.56 12.54
C ASN A 8 11.56 5.49 12.34
N TRP A 9 10.71 5.64 11.32
CA TRP A 9 9.73 4.61 10.98
C TRP A 9 10.39 3.30 10.54
N ILE A 10 11.39 3.37 9.66
CA ILE A 10 12.18 2.21 9.21
C ILE A 10 12.86 1.56 10.41
N ILE A 11 13.53 2.32 11.28
CA ILE A 11 14.15 1.78 12.50
C ILE A 11 13.10 1.10 13.39
N ASN A 12 11.92 1.70 13.57
CA ASN A 12 10.88 1.13 14.40
C ASN A 12 10.31 -0.18 13.84
N LYS A 13 10.15 -0.29 12.51
CA LYS A 13 9.64 -1.49 11.82
C LYS A 13 10.69 -2.60 11.71
N THR A 14 11.94 -2.24 11.45
CA THR A 14 13.02 -3.20 11.16
C THR A 14 13.88 -3.54 12.37
N LYS A 15 13.91 -2.65 13.38
CA LYS A 15 14.87 -2.65 14.50
C LYS A 15 16.34 -2.52 14.09
N ILE A 16 16.60 -2.09 12.85
CA ILE A 16 17.94 -1.97 12.29
C ILE A 16 18.43 -0.53 12.38
N HIS A 17 19.62 -0.35 12.94
CA HIS A 17 20.25 0.96 13.06
C HIS A 17 21.33 1.16 11.98
N GLY A 18 20.96 1.83 10.88
CA GLY A 18 21.90 2.59 10.04
C GLY A 18 22.93 1.86 9.17
N ASN A 19 22.89 0.53 9.04
CA ASN A 19 23.76 -0.20 8.10
C ASN A 19 22.97 -0.77 6.91
N ARG A 20 23.43 -0.44 5.69
CA ARG A 20 22.85 -0.93 4.44
C ARG A 20 22.83 -2.45 4.34
N LEU A 21 23.91 -3.11 4.77
CA LEU A 21 24.00 -4.58 4.68
C LEU A 21 22.94 -5.25 5.54
N SER A 22 22.74 -4.79 6.78
CA SER A 22 21.71 -5.32 7.66
C SER A 22 20.30 -5.09 7.11
N LEU A 23 20.06 -3.93 6.49
CA LEU A 23 18.78 -3.65 5.84
C LEU A 23 18.53 -4.56 4.63
N GLU A 24 19.55 -4.79 3.80
CA GLU A 24 19.46 -5.71 2.65
C GLU A 24 19.19 -7.15 3.11
N GLU A 25 19.82 -7.61 4.18
CA GLU A 25 19.55 -8.93 4.77
C GLU A 25 18.11 -9.04 5.30
N TYR A 26 17.62 -8.03 6.00
CA TYR A 26 16.23 -7.97 6.44
C TYR A 26 15.24 -8.00 5.27
N GLN A 27 15.51 -7.23 4.22
CA GLN A 27 14.69 -7.20 3.01
C GLN A 27 14.67 -8.57 2.33
N LEU A 28 15.83 -9.22 2.19
CA LEU A 28 15.92 -10.56 1.63
C LEU A 28 15.09 -11.56 2.43
N ASN A 29 15.20 -11.55 3.75
CA ASN A 29 14.42 -12.42 4.63
C ASN A 29 12.91 -12.16 4.48
N LYS A 30 12.48 -10.89 4.42
CA LYS A 30 11.07 -10.54 4.20
C LYS A 30 10.55 -10.97 2.84
N ILE A 31 11.38 -10.92 1.79
CA ILE A 31 11.02 -11.42 0.46
C ILE A 31 10.83 -12.94 0.51
N LYS A 32 11.75 -13.69 1.14
CA LYS A 32 11.62 -15.14 1.32
C LYS A 32 10.34 -15.51 2.08
N GLU A 33 10.08 -14.85 3.20
CA GLU A 33 8.85 -15.02 3.99
C GLU A 33 7.60 -14.76 3.13
N THR A 34 7.63 -13.69 2.31
CA THR A 34 6.52 -13.35 1.43
C THR A 34 6.30 -14.42 0.36
N ILE A 35 7.37 -14.92 -0.27
CA ILE A 35 7.29 -15.97 -1.30
C ILE A 35 6.71 -17.25 -0.69
N GLN A 36 7.19 -17.65 0.50
CA GLN A 36 6.65 -18.82 1.21
C GLN A 36 5.17 -18.63 1.50
N TYR A 37 4.80 -17.48 2.08
CA TYR A 37 3.43 -17.17 2.43
C TYR A 37 2.49 -17.23 1.21
N VAL A 38 2.87 -16.66 0.08
CA VAL A 38 2.01 -16.69 -1.12
C VAL A 38 1.94 -18.07 -1.76
N LYS A 39 3.00 -18.88 -1.71
CA LYS A 39 2.97 -20.29 -2.19
C LYS A 39 2.00 -21.13 -1.37
N GLU A 40 1.97 -20.91 -0.06
CA GLU A 40 1.07 -21.61 0.85
C GLU A 40 -0.39 -21.16 0.70
N ASN A 41 -0.63 -19.85 0.56
CA ASN A 41 -1.97 -19.29 0.74
C ASN A 41 -2.66 -18.84 -0.54
N SER A 42 -1.93 -18.49 -1.60
CA SER A 42 -2.50 -18.08 -2.88
C SER A 42 -2.42 -19.19 -3.92
N SER A 43 -3.57 -19.59 -4.45
CA SER A 43 -3.62 -20.58 -5.55
C SER A 43 -2.88 -20.10 -6.81
N PHE A 44 -2.88 -18.79 -7.11
CA PHE A 44 -2.14 -18.22 -8.23
C PHE A 44 -0.63 -18.35 -8.04
N TYR A 45 -0.10 -17.90 -6.89
CA TYR A 45 1.34 -17.94 -6.65
C TYR A 45 1.85 -19.34 -6.37
N ARG A 46 1.02 -20.24 -5.82
CA ARG A 46 1.36 -21.67 -5.71
C ARG A 46 1.68 -22.28 -7.07
N GLU A 47 0.86 -21.97 -8.09
CA GLU A 47 1.08 -22.44 -9.46
C GLU A 47 2.26 -21.70 -10.12
N LYS A 48 2.31 -20.37 -9.99
CA LYS A 48 3.32 -19.52 -10.62
C LYS A 48 4.74 -19.74 -10.09
N PHE A 49 4.87 -20.04 -8.80
CA PHE A 49 6.15 -20.26 -8.12
C PHE A 49 6.40 -21.75 -7.79
N LYS A 50 5.71 -22.68 -8.49
CA LYS A 50 5.82 -24.12 -8.22
C LYS A 50 7.26 -24.64 -8.31
N ASP A 51 8.02 -24.14 -9.28
CA ASP A 51 9.39 -24.58 -9.58
C ASP A 51 10.46 -23.68 -8.93
N ILE A 52 10.04 -22.71 -8.10
CA ILE A 52 10.96 -21.77 -7.42
C ILE A 52 11.28 -22.31 -6.04
N ALA A 53 12.55 -22.63 -5.79
CA ALA A 53 13.05 -22.93 -4.46
C ALA A 53 13.48 -21.63 -3.76
N ILE A 54 13.08 -21.45 -2.50
CA ILE A 54 13.37 -20.23 -1.73
C ILE A 54 14.85 -20.19 -1.32
N GLU A 55 15.45 -21.36 -1.22
CA GLU A 55 16.85 -21.62 -0.96
C GLU A 55 17.77 -21.06 -2.06
N ASP A 56 17.26 -20.94 -3.29
CA ASP A 56 18.02 -20.42 -4.43
C ASP A 56 18.11 -18.89 -4.42
N ILE A 57 17.28 -18.19 -3.62
CA ILE A 57 17.26 -16.73 -3.52
C ILE A 57 18.23 -16.30 -2.43
N ASN A 58 19.52 -16.09 -2.73
CA ASN A 58 20.54 -15.81 -1.72
C ASN A 58 20.91 -14.32 -1.64
N THR A 59 20.52 -13.53 -2.63
CA THR A 59 20.79 -12.10 -2.72
C THR A 59 19.57 -11.34 -3.24
N ILE A 60 19.55 -10.03 -3.03
CA ILE A 60 18.53 -9.15 -3.62
C ILE A 60 18.54 -9.21 -5.16
N LYS A 61 19.65 -9.59 -5.81
CA LYS A 61 19.70 -9.70 -7.28
C LYS A 61 18.93 -10.91 -7.79
N ASP A 62 18.86 -11.99 -7.03
CA ASP A 62 18.24 -13.25 -7.44
C ASP A 62 16.72 -13.10 -7.63
N ILE A 63 16.11 -12.03 -7.07
CA ILE A 63 14.69 -11.73 -7.27
C ILE A 63 14.35 -11.42 -8.74
N GLN A 64 15.35 -11.08 -9.56
CA GLN A 64 15.17 -10.82 -10.99
C GLN A 64 14.73 -12.06 -11.77
N GLU A 65 15.02 -13.25 -11.25
CA GLU A 65 14.62 -14.53 -11.85
C GLU A 65 13.15 -14.88 -11.52
N LEU A 66 12.51 -14.14 -10.61
CA LEU A 66 11.10 -14.38 -10.26
C LEU A 66 10.18 -13.91 -11.40
N PRO A 67 9.18 -14.71 -11.80
CA PRO A 67 8.27 -14.33 -12.87
C PRO A 67 7.36 -13.18 -12.43
N PHE A 68 7.27 -12.14 -13.27
CA PHE A 68 6.44 -10.97 -13.00
C PHE A 68 4.94 -11.28 -12.99
N THR A 69 4.21 -10.68 -12.04
CA THR A 69 2.74 -10.61 -12.07
C THR A 69 2.28 -9.44 -12.94
N THR A 70 1.41 -9.71 -13.90
CA THR A 70 0.92 -8.70 -14.85
C THR A 70 -0.48 -8.22 -14.48
N SER A 71 -0.89 -7.08 -15.05
CA SER A 71 -2.26 -6.58 -14.91
C SER A 71 -3.30 -7.53 -15.53
N GLU A 72 -2.92 -8.28 -16.56
CA GLU A 72 -3.75 -9.31 -17.20
C GLU A 72 -3.98 -10.49 -16.25
N ASP A 73 -2.95 -10.93 -15.53
CA ASP A 73 -3.07 -12.02 -14.54
C ASP A 73 -4.15 -11.69 -13.49
N ILE A 74 -4.12 -10.46 -12.98
CA ILE A 74 -5.10 -9.97 -12.00
C ILE A 74 -6.50 -9.95 -12.62
N GLY A 75 -6.65 -9.42 -13.84
CA GLY A 75 -7.94 -9.33 -14.52
C GLY A 75 -8.55 -10.71 -14.87
N LYS A 76 -7.74 -11.75 -15.07
CA LYS A 76 -8.22 -13.10 -15.39
C LYS A 76 -9.02 -13.72 -14.26
N ASN A 77 -8.48 -13.71 -13.04
CA ASN A 77 -9.17 -14.20 -11.84
C ASN A 77 -8.59 -13.58 -10.55
N PRO A 78 -9.12 -12.43 -10.09
CA PRO A 78 -8.63 -11.74 -8.91
C PRO A 78 -8.64 -12.60 -7.64
N TYR A 79 -9.62 -13.49 -7.48
CA TYR A 79 -9.79 -14.29 -6.27
C TYR A 79 -8.68 -15.33 -6.08
N LYS A 80 -8.00 -15.75 -7.16
CA LYS A 80 -6.85 -16.68 -7.04
C LYS A 80 -5.66 -16.08 -6.30
N PHE A 81 -5.57 -14.74 -6.22
CA PHE A 81 -4.51 -14.01 -5.53
C PHE A 81 -4.72 -13.93 -4.01
N LEU A 82 -5.92 -14.21 -3.51
CA LEU A 82 -6.20 -14.14 -2.09
C LEU A 82 -5.29 -15.10 -1.31
N CYS A 83 -4.70 -14.59 -0.22
CA CYS A 83 -3.98 -15.37 0.78
C CYS A 83 -4.77 -15.50 2.11
N ILE A 84 -6.01 -15.00 2.14
CA ILE A 84 -6.90 -14.99 3.30
C ILE A 84 -8.28 -15.48 2.88
N SER A 85 -9.14 -15.82 3.85
CA SER A 85 -10.53 -16.15 3.58
C SER A 85 -11.29 -14.93 3.08
N GLN A 86 -12.28 -15.13 2.20
CA GLN A 86 -13.14 -14.03 1.73
C GLN A 86 -13.91 -13.33 2.87
N LYS A 87 -14.12 -14.01 4.00
CA LYS A 87 -14.76 -13.43 5.19
C LYS A 87 -13.88 -12.39 5.90
N GLU A 88 -12.58 -12.43 5.69
CA GLU A 88 -11.61 -11.53 6.31
C GLU A 88 -11.42 -10.24 5.48
N ILE A 89 -11.93 -10.21 4.24
CA ILE A 89 -11.85 -9.04 3.35
C ILE A 89 -12.72 -7.92 3.92
N LYS A 90 -12.10 -6.74 4.11
CA LYS A 90 -12.77 -5.52 4.57
C LYS A 90 -13.03 -4.51 3.48
N ARG A 91 -12.17 -4.48 2.44
CA ARG A 91 -12.32 -3.54 1.33
C ARG A 91 -11.98 -4.21 0.00
N ILE A 92 -12.79 -3.94 -1.01
CA ILE A 92 -12.58 -4.40 -2.40
C ILE A 92 -12.46 -3.20 -3.32
N VAL A 93 -11.27 -2.90 -3.82
CA VAL A 93 -11.07 -1.82 -4.79
C VAL A 93 -11.19 -2.40 -6.19
N THR A 94 -12.12 -1.87 -6.98
CA THR A 94 -12.27 -2.22 -8.39
C THR A 94 -11.64 -1.12 -9.24
N LEU A 95 -10.65 -1.49 -10.04
CA LEU A 95 -9.96 -0.59 -10.96
C LEU A 95 -10.59 -0.74 -12.35
N ASN A 96 -11.37 0.27 -12.73
CA ASN A 96 -12.01 0.35 -14.03
C ASN A 96 -10.95 0.72 -15.09
N THR A 97 -10.89 -0.03 -16.19
CA THR A 97 -10.03 0.33 -17.34
C THR A 97 -10.71 1.43 -18.14
N SER A 98 -10.06 2.59 -18.27
CA SER A 98 -10.63 3.77 -18.93
C SER A 98 -10.69 3.69 -20.47
N GLY A 99 -10.37 2.54 -21.09
CA GLY A 99 -10.31 2.46 -22.56
C GLY A 99 -9.77 1.17 -23.18
N THR A 100 -9.82 0.03 -22.51
CA THR A 100 -9.47 -1.28 -23.12
C THR A 100 -10.51 -2.32 -22.76
N THR A 101 -10.76 -3.27 -23.66
CA THR A 101 -11.64 -4.46 -23.49
C THR A 101 -11.18 -5.42 -22.39
N GLY A 102 -10.18 -5.04 -21.59
CA GLY A 102 -9.65 -5.84 -20.50
C GLY A 102 -10.65 -5.98 -19.36
N LYS A 103 -10.63 -7.14 -18.71
CA LYS A 103 -11.43 -7.39 -17.50
C LYS A 103 -11.05 -6.40 -16.40
N GLU A 104 -12.07 -5.98 -15.64
CA GLU A 104 -11.88 -5.21 -14.42
C GLU A 104 -10.91 -5.92 -13.48
N LYS A 105 -10.07 -5.15 -12.80
CA LYS A 105 -9.13 -5.68 -11.80
C LYS A 105 -9.70 -5.39 -10.42
N ARG A 106 -9.74 -6.40 -9.56
CA ARG A 106 -10.17 -6.26 -8.17
C ARG A 106 -8.99 -6.54 -7.24
N ILE A 107 -8.79 -5.65 -6.28
CA ILE A 107 -7.81 -5.80 -5.21
C ILE A 107 -8.56 -5.84 -3.89
N PHE A 108 -8.13 -6.72 -3.00
CA PHE A 108 -8.80 -7.00 -1.73
C PHE A 108 -7.87 -6.64 -0.58
N PHE A 109 -8.42 -6.06 0.48
CA PHE A 109 -7.67 -5.62 1.65
C PHE A 109 -8.32 -6.17 2.92
N SER A 110 -7.50 -6.71 3.82
CA SER A 110 -7.90 -7.04 5.19
C SER A 110 -7.94 -5.79 6.08
N SER A 111 -8.28 -5.96 7.36
CA SER A 111 -8.13 -4.88 8.35
C SER A 111 -6.65 -4.49 8.51
N GLU A 112 -5.76 -5.48 8.59
CA GLU A 112 -4.33 -5.29 8.81
C GLU A 112 -3.65 -4.58 7.64
N ASP A 113 -4.10 -4.85 6.40
CA ASP A 113 -3.65 -4.11 5.22
C ASP A 113 -4.04 -2.64 5.30
N ILE A 114 -5.28 -2.35 5.71
CA ILE A 114 -5.80 -0.98 5.88
C ILE A 114 -4.99 -0.24 6.96
N ASP A 115 -4.75 -0.88 8.10
CA ASP A 115 -3.94 -0.31 9.18
C ASP A 115 -2.51 -0.02 8.72
N SER A 116 -1.93 -0.93 7.93
CA SER A 116 -0.59 -0.75 7.36
C SER A 116 -0.52 0.43 6.38
N ILE A 117 -1.56 0.65 5.58
CA ILE A 117 -1.66 1.81 4.68
C ILE A 117 -1.75 3.11 5.49
N ILE A 118 -2.60 3.14 6.52
CA ILE A 118 -2.76 4.32 7.39
C ILE A 118 -1.43 4.67 8.08
N ASP A 119 -0.75 3.66 8.65
CA ASP A 119 0.56 3.83 9.27
C ASP A 119 1.59 4.39 8.26
N PHE A 120 1.70 3.81 7.06
CA PHE A 120 2.62 4.30 6.05
C PHE A 120 2.30 5.75 5.61
N PHE A 121 1.02 6.05 5.38
CA PHE A 121 0.57 7.40 5.02
C PHE A 121 0.89 8.41 6.11
N GLN A 122 0.71 8.06 7.39
CA GLN A 122 1.00 8.97 8.50
C GLN A 122 2.46 9.45 8.46
N TYR A 123 3.41 8.53 8.30
CA TYR A 123 4.83 8.87 8.28
C TYR A 123 5.28 9.54 6.97
N GLY A 124 4.69 9.16 5.84
CA GLY A 124 4.90 9.85 4.57
C GLY A 124 4.44 11.31 4.65
N MET A 125 3.22 11.54 5.14
CA MET A 125 2.63 12.87 5.25
C MET A 125 3.37 13.77 6.24
N LYS A 126 3.94 13.25 7.33
CA LYS A 126 4.83 14.02 8.23
C LYS A 126 6.05 14.66 7.53
N SER A 127 6.39 14.22 6.32
CA SER A 127 7.45 14.84 5.51
C SER A 127 6.95 16.05 4.72
N LEU A 128 5.63 16.21 4.58
CA LEU A 128 4.96 17.24 3.77
C LEU A 128 4.18 18.25 4.62
N VAL A 129 3.64 17.83 5.76
CA VAL A 129 2.76 18.64 6.62
C VAL A 129 3.33 18.80 8.03
N ARG A 130 2.87 19.85 8.70
CA ARG A 130 3.12 20.18 10.11
C ARG A 130 1.82 20.18 10.91
N SER A 131 1.94 20.09 12.22
CA SER A 131 0.80 20.03 13.15
C SER A 131 -0.10 21.27 13.12
N ASP A 132 0.41 22.41 12.63
CA ASP A 132 -0.35 23.66 12.45
C ASP A 132 -0.94 23.82 11.05
N ASP A 133 -0.57 22.97 10.10
CA ASP A 133 -1.09 23.02 8.73
C ASP A 133 -2.56 22.60 8.66
N ARG A 134 -3.23 23.13 7.63
CA ARG A 134 -4.57 22.69 7.21
C ARG A 134 -4.43 21.94 5.88
N LEU A 135 -4.97 20.74 5.82
CA LEU A 135 -4.91 19.87 4.65
C LEU A 135 -6.28 19.77 4.00
N LEU A 136 -6.37 20.08 2.70
CA LEU A 136 -7.52 19.75 1.88
C LEU A 136 -7.19 18.54 0.99
N VAL A 137 -8.01 17.50 1.06
CA VAL A 137 -7.87 16.28 0.26
C VAL A 137 -8.89 16.29 -0.87
N LEU A 138 -8.37 16.46 -2.10
CA LEU A 138 -9.14 16.46 -3.35
C LEU A 138 -9.12 15.09 -4.04
N LEU A 139 -9.37 14.03 -3.27
CA LEU A 139 -9.38 12.64 -3.71
C LEU A 139 -10.66 11.96 -3.23
N PRO A 140 -11.16 10.90 -3.92
CA PRO A 140 -12.35 10.17 -3.49
C PRO A 140 -12.26 9.75 -2.03
N GLY A 141 -13.27 10.11 -1.23
CA GLY A 141 -13.24 10.06 0.23
C GLY A 141 -14.57 9.67 0.90
N ASP A 142 -15.62 9.52 0.11
CA ASP A 142 -17.00 9.28 0.53
C ASP A 142 -17.28 7.86 1.03
N THR A 143 -16.34 6.93 0.80
CA THR A 143 -16.50 5.51 1.14
C THR A 143 -15.39 5.01 2.06
N PHE A 144 -15.72 4.04 2.93
CA PHE A 144 -14.74 3.38 3.80
C PHE A 144 -13.59 2.78 2.98
N GLY A 145 -12.35 3.00 3.44
CA GLY A 145 -11.15 2.51 2.78
C GLY A 145 -10.88 3.16 1.42
N SER A 146 -11.54 4.28 1.11
CA SER A 146 -11.15 5.15 0.00
C SER A 146 -9.86 5.91 0.33
N ILE A 147 -9.19 6.44 -0.69
CA ILE A 147 -7.91 7.13 -0.48
C ILE A 147 -8.09 8.35 0.43
N GLY A 148 -9.17 9.13 0.25
CA GLY A 148 -9.49 10.26 1.10
C GLY A 148 -9.76 9.86 2.55
N ASP A 149 -10.57 8.82 2.78
CA ASP A 149 -10.85 8.27 4.11
C ASP A 149 -9.56 7.79 4.82
N LEU A 150 -8.68 7.08 4.10
CA LEU A 150 -7.41 6.60 4.65
C LEU A 150 -6.43 7.74 4.96
N LEU A 151 -6.35 8.76 4.10
CA LEU A 151 -5.51 9.94 4.31
C LEU A 151 -5.97 10.75 5.52
N GLU A 152 -7.28 11.00 5.65
CA GLU A 152 -7.85 11.72 6.79
C GLU A 152 -7.52 11.02 8.11
N LYS A 153 -7.69 9.69 8.16
CA LYS A 153 -7.31 8.87 9.31
C LYS A 153 -5.81 8.98 9.62
N ALA A 154 -4.97 8.92 8.60
CA ALA A 154 -3.52 8.95 8.75
C ALA A 154 -2.99 10.30 9.26
N VAL A 155 -3.58 11.41 8.85
CA VAL A 155 -3.08 12.76 9.17
C VAL A 155 -3.77 13.42 10.37
N LYS A 156 -4.73 12.73 11.00
CA LYS A 156 -5.52 13.23 12.13
C LYS A 156 -4.67 13.82 13.26
N ASP A 157 -3.53 13.19 13.55
CA ASP A 157 -2.62 13.62 14.62
C ASP A 157 -1.42 14.43 14.10
N CYS A 158 -1.38 14.74 12.80
CA CYS A 158 -0.25 15.37 12.13
C CYS A 158 -0.58 16.75 11.55
N THR A 159 -1.85 17.13 11.54
CA THR A 159 -2.36 18.39 10.98
C THR A 159 -3.37 19.02 11.93
N LYS A 160 -3.56 20.33 11.84
CA LYS A 160 -4.55 21.05 12.65
C LYS A 160 -5.97 20.69 12.20
N LEU A 161 -6.14 20.55 10.89
CA LEU A 161 -7.40 20.20 10.25
C LEU A 161 -7.11 19.45 8.96
N CYS A 162 -7.84 18.36 8.73
CA CYS A 162 -7.94 17.70 7.45
C CYS A 162 -9.39 17.77 6.99
N VAL A 163 -9.61 18.19 5.74
CA VAL A 163 -10.93 18.20 5.11
C VAL A 163 -10.87 17.34 3.86
N VAL A 164 -11.73 16.34 3.76
CA VAL A 164 -11.87 15.51 2.56
C VAL A 164 -13.05 15.99 1.76
N MET A 165 -12.79 16.54 0.58
CA MET A 165 -13.83 17.13 -0.28
C MET A 165 -14.21 16.22 -1.45
N GLY A 166 -13.37 15.26 -1.81
CA GLY A 166 -13.58 14.44 -3.01
C GLY A 166 -12.92 15.04 -4.24
N VAL A 167 -13.27 14.49 -5.41
CA VAL A 167 -12.73 14.96 -6.69
C VAL A 167 -13.20 16.39 -6.94
N LEU A 168 -12.28 17.25 -7.40
CA LEU A 168 -12.58 18.64 -7.74
C LEU A 168 -13.71 18.72 -8.78
N ASN A 169 -14.85 19.26 -8.37
CA ASN A 169 -15.99 19.54 -9.25
C ASN A 169 -16.38 21.02 -9.28
N ASP A 170 -16.05 21.79 -8.23
CA ASP A 170 -16.33 23.23 -8.11
C ASP A 170 -15.12 23.94 -7.48
N VAL A 171 -14.55 24.92 -8.18
CA VAL A 171 -13.37 25.68 -7.74
C VAL A 171 -13.71 26.73 -6.69
N GLU A 172 -14.91 27.33 -6.74
CA GLU A 172 -15.33 28.34 -5.76
C GLU A 172 -15.57 27.70 -4.39
N GLU A 173 -16.21 26.53 -4.36
CA GLU A 173 -16.44 25.78 -3.12
C GLU A 173 -15.11 25.42 -2.45
N VAL A 174 -14.17 24.86 -3.22
CA VAL A 174 -12.80 24.54 -2.77
C VAL A 174 -12.11 25.76 -2.17
N THR A 175 -12.17 26.88 -2.86
CA THR A 175 -11.52 28.13 -2.43
C THR A 175 -12.07 28.59 -1.09
N LYS A 176 -13.40 28.53 -0.90
CA LYS A 176 -14.04 28.88 0.37
C LYS A 176 -13.58 27.97 1.52
N THR A 177 -13.46 26.66 1.26
CA THR A 177 -13.06 25.69 2.29
C THR A 177 -11.58 25.80 2.69
N ILE A 178 -10.69 26.16 1.75
CA ILE A 178 -9.25 26.36 2.05
C ILE A 178 -9.01 27.59 2.92
N ILE A 179 -9.79 28.67 2.69
CA ILE A 179 -9.53 29.99 3.28
C ILE A 179 -10.20 30.17 4.66
N GLN A 180 -11.28 29.44 4.96
CA GLN A 180 -11.84 29.31 6.32
C GLN A 180 -10.86 28.60 7.24
#